data_AF-A0A7K3NSB1-F1
#
_entry.id   AF-A0A7K3NSB1-F1
#
_cell.length_a   1.000
_cell.length_b   1.000
_cell.length_c   1.000
_cell.angle_alpha   90.00
_cell.angle_beta   90.00
_cell.angle_gamma   90.00
#
_symmetry.space_group_name_H-M   'P 1'
#
loop_
_entity.id
_entity.type
_entity.pdbx_description
1 polymer ?
#
loop_
_entity_poly.entity_id
_entity_poly.type
_entity_poly.pdbx_seq_one_letter_code
_entity_poly.pdbx_strand_id
1 'polypeptide(L)'
;CTDIAKMVHAPIFHVNGDDPEAVVFMAQLAHDYRQTFHKDIVIDMYCYRRNGHNEADEPSATQPLMYSVIKKLPSTRELFANKLVAEGVISKAESVAFEDDYRESLDKGEYVASALVREPNKTLYVDWTPY
;
A
#
# COMPACT_ATOMS: atom_id res chain seq x y z
N CYS A 1 -16.01 5.23 -2.39
CA CYS A 1 -15.95 6.07 -3.62
C CYS A 1 -16.21 5.26 -4.91
N THR A 2 -16.70 4.02 -4.80
CA THR A 2 -16.59 3.00 -5.85
C THR A 2 -17.89 2.66 -6.55
N ASP A 3 -18.99 3.37 -6.26
CA ASP A 3 -20.31 3.12 -6.86
C ASP A 3 -20.31 3.24 -8.39
N ILE A 4 -19.37 3.99 -8.98
CA ILE A 4 -19.19 4.05 -10.42
C ILE A 4 -18.98 2.66 -11.04
N ALA A 5 -18.34 1.74 -10.34
CA ALA A 5 -18.07 0.38 -10.81
C ALA A 5 -19.35 -0.47 -10.98
N LYS A 6 -20.45 -0.08 -10.31
CA LYS A 6 -21.76 -0.75 -10.45
C LYS A 6 -22.33 -0.63 -11.86
N MET A 7 -21.92 0.39 -12.63
CA MET A 7 -22.38 0.59 -14.02
C MET A 7 -22.00 -0.57 -14.95
N VAL A 8 -20.89 -1.27 -14.63
CA VAL A 8 -20.41 -2.45 -15.37
C VAL A 8 -20.61 -3.74 -14.58
N HIS A 9 -21.34 -3.69 -13.47
CA HIS A 9 -21.52 -4.81 -12.54
C HIS A 9 -20.20 -5.44 -12.07
N ALA A 10 -19.14 -4.64 -11.93
CA ALA A 10 -17.89 -5.11 -11.37
C ALA A 10 -18.06 -5.37 -9.86
N PRO A 11 -17.52 -6.49 -9.32
CA PRO A 11 -17.47 -6.70 -7.89
C PRO A 11 -16.66 -5.60 -7.20
N ILE A 12 -17.07 -5.24 -5.99
CA ILE A 12 -16.41 -4.23 -5.16
C ILE A 12 -16.10 -4.85 -3.80
N PHE A 13 -14.82 -4.82 -3.42
CA PHE A 13 -14.37 -5.22 -2.09
C PHE A 13 -13.94 -4.00 -1.31
N HIS A 14 -14.51 -3.79 -0.13
CA HIS A 14 -14.10 -2.71 0.77
C HIS A 14 -13.19 -3.28 1.86
N VAL A 15 -11.99 -2.74 2.01
CA VAL A 15 -10.97 -3.27 2.93
C VAL A 15 -10.31 -2.14 3.73
N ASN A 16 -10.06 -2.42 5.01
CA ASN A 16 -9.37 -1.48 5.89
C ASN A 16 -7.88 -1.45 5.55
N GLY A 17 -7.34 -0.26 5.24
CA GLY A 17 -5.90 -0.09 5.03
C GLY A 17 -5.05 -0.39 6.26
N ASP A 18 -5.63 -0.30 7.47
CA ASP A 18 -4.95 -0.66 8.72
C ASP A 18 -4.91 -2.17 9.01
N ASP A 19 -5.42 -3.01 8.12
CA ASP A 19 -5.29 -4.48 8.14
C ASP A 19 -4.53 -4.98 6.89
N PRO A 20 -3.18 -5.01 6.94
CA PRO A 20 -2.36 -5.39 5.80
C PRO A 20 -2.61 -6.82 5.30
N GLU A 21 -2.94 -7.76 6.19
CA GLU A 21 -3.24 -9.15 5.82
C GLU A 21 -4.52 -9.24 4.99
N ALA A 22 -5.57 -8.55 5.44
CA ALA A 22 -6.82 -8.47 4.68
C ALA A 22 -6.63 -7.78 3.32
N VAL A 23 -5.80 -6.74 3.26
CA VAL A 23 -5.45 -6.07 1.99
C VAL A 23 -4.76 -7.03 1.03
N VAL A 24 -3.76 -7.79 1.49
CA VAL A 24 -3.06 -8.80 0.67
C VAL A 24 -4.02 -9.88 0.19
N PHE A 25 -4.88 -10.39 1.08
CA PHE A 25 -5.89 -11.38 0.72
C PHE A 25 -6.86 -10.86 -0.35
N MET A 26 -7.36 -9.62 -0.21
CA MET A 26 -8.23 -9.00 -1.20
C MET A 26 -7.52 -8.78 -2.54
N ALA A 27 -6.23 -8.42 -2.52
CA ALA A 27 -5.43 -8.29 -3.74
C ALA A 27 -5.27 -9.63 -4.48
N GLN A 28 -5.01 -10.72 -3.75
CA GLN A 28 -4.94 -12.07 -4.33
C GLN A 28 -6.29 -12.48 -4.92
N LEU A 29 -7.38 -12.30 -4.17
CA LEU A 29 -8.73 -12.62 -4.63
C LEU A 29 -9.12 -11.82 -5.89
N ALA A 30 -8.78 -10.53 -5.93
CA ALA A 30 -9.05 -9.69 -7.10
C ALA A 30 -8.22 -10.13 -8.31
N HIS A 31 -6.96 -10.55 -8.10
CA HIS A 31 -6.14 -11.14 -9.14
C HIS A 31 -6.79 -12.40 -9.70
N ASP A 32 -7.19 -13.34 -8.83
CA ASP A 32 -7.81 -14.60 -9.21
C ASP A 32 -9.12 -14.38 -9.97
N TYR A 33 -9.98 -13.45 -9.50
CA TYR A 33 -11.20 -13.07 -10.21
C TYR A 33 -10.90 -12.54 -11.61
N ARG A 34 -9.94 -11.62 -11.74
CA ARG A 34 -9.55 -11.04 -13.02
C ARG A 34 -8.97 -12.10 -13.96
N GLN A 35 -8.19 -13.05 -13.46
CA GLN A 35 -7.64 -14.15 -14.28
C GLN A 35 -8.71 -15.15 -14.71
N THR A 36 -9.67 -15.43 -13.83
CA THR A 36 -10.72 -16.44 -14.07
C THR A 36 -11.81 -15.92 -15.00
N PHE A 37 -12.27 -14.69 -14.79
CA PHE A 37 -13.44 -14.14 -15.47
C PHE A 37 -13.12 -13.07 -16.51
N HIS A 38 -11.88 -12.56 -16.52
CA HIS A 38 -11.43 -11.48 -17.42
C HIS A 38 -12.34 -10.24 -17.36
N LYS A 39 -12.85 -9.93 -16.17
CA LYS A 39 -13.72 -8.79 -15.90
C LYS A 39 -13.10 -7.86 -14.89
N ASP A 40 -13.56 -6.61 -14.93
CA ASP A 40 -13.18 -5.58 -13.97
C ASP A 40 -13.63 -5.96 -12.56
N ILE A 41 -12.82 -5.55 -11.59
CA ILE A 41 -13.02 -5.71 -10.16
C ILE A 41 -12.38 -4.52 -9.46
N VAL A 42 -13.00 -4.04 -8.38
CA VAL A 42 -12.52 -2.86 -7.65
C VAL A 42 -12.25 -3.22 -6.20
N ILE A 43 -11.08 -2.82 -5.70
CA ILE A 43 -10.76 -2.81 -4.27
C ILE A 43 -10.85 -1.37 -3.79
N ASP A 44 -11.78 -1.10 -2.88
CA ASP A 44 -11.91 0.14 -2.11
C ASP A 44 -11.13 -0.01 -0.80
N MET A 45 -9.84 0.34 -0.84
CA MET A 45 -9.02 0.39 0.37
C MET A 45 -9.23 1.73 1.05
N TYR A 46 -9.98 1.73 2.15
CA TYR A 46 -10.19 2.94 2.93
C TYR A 46 -9.00 3.15 3.88
N CYS A 47 -8.41 4.33 3.79
CA CYS A 47 -7.25 4.75 4.55
C CYS A 47 -7.38 6.24 4.92
N TYR A 48 -6.32 6.82 5.48
CA TYR A 48 -6.26 8.24 5.80
C TYR A 48 -5.03 8.88 5.17
N ARG A 49 -5.08 10.21 4.99
CA ARG A 49 -3.93 11.00 4.56
C ARG A 49 -3.29 11.63 5.79
N ARG A 50 -2.03 11.24 6.08
CA ARG A 50 -1.33 11.67 7.31
C ARG A 50 -1.07 13.19 7.33
N ASN A 51 -0.65 13.74 6.19
CA ASN A 51 -0.34 15.16 6.00
C ASN A 51 -1.43 15.86 5.16
N GLY A 52 -1.24 17.13 4.82
CA GLY A 52 -2.11 17.88 3.90
C GLY A 52 -2.13 17.30 2.49
N HIS A 53 -2.68 18.04 1.52
CA HIS A 53 -2.67 17.56 0.13
C HIS A 53 -1.23 17.34 -0.39
N ASN A 54 -0.31 18.17 0.10
CA ASN A 54 1.12 17.99 0.05
C ASN A 54 1.71 18.15 1.47
N GLU A 55 3.00 17.90 1.64
CA GLU A 55 3.68 17.89 2.94
C GLU A 55 3.80 19.29 3.58
N ALA A 56 3.68 20.36 2.79
CA ALA A 56 3.75 21.74 3.26
C ALA A 56 2.35 22.36 3.52
N ASP A 57 1.30 21.64 3.20
CA ASP A 57 -0.09 22.09 3.33
C ASP A 57 -0.63 21.83 4.76
N GLU A 58 -1.40 22.78 5.30
CA GLU A 58 -2.02 22.67 6.63
C GLU A 58 -3.51 22.28 6.50
N PRO A 59 -3.84 20.99 6.67
CA PRO A 59 -5.20 20.51 6.40
C PRO A 59 -6.19 20.83 7.53
N SER A 60 -5.73 21.19 8.72
CA SER A 60 -6.62 21.50 9.86
C SER A 60 -7.45 22.76 9.59
N ALA A 61 -7.05 23.60 8.63
CA ALA A 61 -7.81 24.78 8.23
C ALA A 61 -9.20 24.42 7.65
N THR A 62 -9.32 23.27 6.99
CA THR A 62 -10.57 22.86 6.32
C THR A 62 -11.12 21.51 6.81
N GLN A 63 -10.29 20.64 7.39
CA GLN A 63 -10.72 19.37 7.99
C GLN A 63 -10.21 19.17 9.44
N PRO A 64 -10.49 20.09 10.39
CA PRO A 64 -9.91 20.07 11.73
C PRO A 64 -10.25 18.82 12.54
N LEU A 65 -11.51 18.38 12.52
CA LEU A 65 -11.94 17.21 13.30
C LEU A 65 -11.27 15.92 12.81
N MET A 66 -11.23 15.72 11.50
CA MET A 66 -10.59 14.54 10.89
C MET A 66 -9.10 14.47 11.25
N TYR A 67 -8.37 15.57 11.10
CA TYR A 67 -6.94 15.60 11.44
C TYR A 67 -6.67 15.53 12.95
N SER A 68 -7.61 15.96 13.80
CA SER A 68 -7.51 15.75 15.25
C SER A 68 -7.56 14.27 15.65
N VAL A 69 -8.29 13.44 14.89
CA VAL A 69 -8.34 11.98 15.06
C VAL A 69 -7.07 11.37 14.47
N ILE A 70 -6.73 11.69 13.22
CA ILE A 70 -5.56 11.13 12.53
C ILE A 70 -4.28 11.37 13.34
N LYS A 71 -4.07 12.56 13.91
CA LYS A 71 -2.88 12.89 14.73
C LYS A 71 -2.72 11.97 15.95
N LYS A 72 -3.80 11.37 16.46
CA LYS A 72 -3.77 10.44 17.61
C LYS A 72 -3.63 8.98 17.19
N LEU A 73 -3.84 8.67 15.91
CA LEU A 73 -3.74 7.30 15.42
C LEU A 73 -2.26 6.92 15.23
N PRO A 74 -1.82 5.77 15.79
CA PRO A 74 -0.55 5.18 15.42
C PRO A 74 -0.51 4.90 13.91
N SER A 75 0.70 4.77 13.36
CA SER A 75 0.83 4.42 11.94
C SER A 75 0.37 2.98 11.67
N THR A 76 -0.07 2.70 10.44
CA THR A 76 -0.41 1.34 10.00
C THR A 76 0.74 0.35 10.25
N ARG A 77 1.99 0.77 10.00
CA ARG A 77 3.19 -0.01 10.28
C ARG A 77 3.30 -0.36 11.76
N GLU A 78 3.11 0.62 12.63
CA GLU A 78 3.19 0.43 14.08
C GLU A 78 2.08 -0.49 14.60
N LEU A 79 0.85 -0.32 14.11
CA LEU A 79 -0.27 -1.21 14.44
C LEU A 79 0.04 -2.65 14.07
N PHE A 80 0.53 -2.88 12.85
CA PHE A 80 0.84 -4.21 12.37
C PHE A 80 2.05 -4.83 13.08
N ALA A 81 3.11 -4.06 13.32
CA ALA A 81 4.24 -4.51 14.11
C ALA A 81 3.84 -4.92 15.53
N ASN A 82 2.98 -4.13 16.19
CA ASN A 82 2.48 -4.45 17.53
C ASN A 82 1.65 -5.75 17.53
N LYS A 83 0.83 -5.98 16.49
CA LYS A 83 0.10 -7.25 16.31
C LYS A 83 1.07 -8.42 16.20
N LEU A 84 2.07 -8.34 15.31
CA LEU A 84 3.05 -9.42 15.12
C LEU A 84 3.89 -9.72 16.36
N VAL A 85 4.23 -8.68 17.14
CA VAL A 85 4.91 -8.84 18.42
C VAL A 85 4.02 -9.53 19.45
N ALA A 86 2.74 -9.16 19.51
CA ALA A 86 1.77 -9.82 20.40
C ALA A 86 1.53 -11.29 20.03
N GLU A 87 1.60 -11.62 18.74
CA GLU A 87 1.52 -12.98 18.21
C GLU A 87 2.84 -13.75 18.33
N GLY A 88 3.93 -13.10 18.73
CA GLY A 88 5.26 -13.71 18.88
C GLY A 88 5.94 -14.05 17.55
N VAL A 89 5.47 -13.49 16.43
CA VAL A 89 6.04 -13.71 15.10
C VAL A 89 7.40 -13.01 14.96
N ILE A 90 7.50 -11.81 15.54
CA ILE A 90 8.74 -11.04 15.63
C ILE A 90 8.89 -10.46 17.04
N SER A 91 10.11 -10.15 17.43
CA SER A 91 10.39 -9.36 18.64
C SER A 91 10.29 -7.86 18.35
N LYS A 92 10.13 -7.07 19.43
CA LYS A 92 10.19 -5.60 19.34
C LYS A 92 11.55 -5.10 18.82
N ALA A 93 12.63 -5.80 19.16
CA ALA A 93 13.97 -5.47 18.69
C ALA A 93 14.10 -5.66 17.18
N GLU A 94 13.55 -6.76 16.64
CA GLU A 94 13.51 -7.00 15.20
C GLU A 94 12.68 -5.94 14.46
N SER A 95 11.53 -5.53 15.00
CA SER A 95 10.75 -4.44 14.38
C SER A 95 11.53 -3.12 14.29
N VAL A 96 12.41 -2.82 15.26
CA VAL A 96 13.25 -1.61 15.23
C VAL A 96 14.40 -1.80 14.24
N ALA A 97 15.05 -2.96 14.26
CA ALA A 97 16.12 -3.28 13.31
C ALA A 97 15.66 -3.14 11.85
N PHE A 98 14.44 -3.58 11.50
CA PHE A 98 13.91 -3.40 10.15
C PHE A 98 13.79 -1.92 9.73
N GLU A 99 13.48 -1.01 10.66
CA GLU A 99 13.40 0.43 10.37
C GLU A 99 14.80 1.02 10.17
N ASP A 100 15.74 0.65 11.04
CA ASP A 100 17.13 1.12 10.99
C ASP A 100 17.84 0.62 9.72
N ASP A 101 17.69 -0.67 9.39
CA ASP A 101 18.26 -1.28 8.18
C ASP A 101 17.73 -0.59 6.91
N TYR A 102 16.42 -0.33 6.87
CA TYR A 102 15.80 0.36 5.73
C TYR A 102 16.34 1.78 5.58
N ARG A 103 16.51 2.50 6.68
CA ARG A 103 17.08 3.86 6.68
C ARG A 103 18.54 3.86 6.26
N GLU A 104 19.33 2.90 6.75
CA GLU A 104 20.75 2.78 6.38
C GLU A 104 20.91 2.49 4.89
N SER A 105 20.08 1.62 4.30
CA SER A 105 20.10 1.38 2.85
C SER A 105 19.74 2.65 2.06
N LEU A 106 18.80 3.47 2.52
CA LEU A 106 18.51 4.77 1.87
C LEU A 106 19.70 5.73 1.97
N ASP A 107 20.35 5.82 3.13
CA ASP A 107 21.51 6.69 3.34
C ASP A 107 22.73 6.26 2.47
N LYS A 108 22.87 4.96 2.22
CA LYS A 108 23.88 4.40 1.30
C LYS A 108 23.54 4.58 -0.19
N GLY A 109 22.32 5.01 -0.51
CA GLY A 109 21.82 5.08 -1.89
C GLY A 109 21.56 3.70 -2.51
N GLU A 110 21.36 2.68 -1.68
CA GLU A 110 21.02 1.33 -2.14
C GLU A 110 19.54 1.24 -2.55
N TYR A 111 19.23 0.25 -3.39
CA TYR A 111 17.86 -0.05 -3.77
C TYR A 111 17.14 -0.80 -2.65
N VAL A 112 16.13 -0.19 -2.07
CA VAL A 112 15.31 -0.79 -0.99
C VAL A 112 14.16 -1.66 -1.50
N ALA A 113 13.94 -1.72 -2.82
CA ALA A 113 12.97 -2.61 -3.46
C ALA A 113 13.70 -3.81 -4.07
N SER A 114 13.48 -5.01 -3.52
CA SER A 114 14.12 -6.26 -3.96
C SER A 114 13.62 -6.77 -5.33
N ALA A 115 12.49 -6.27 -5.83
CA ALA A 115 11.84 -6.73 -7.05
C ALA A 115 12.12 -5.85 -8.28
N LEU A 116 13.32 -5.29 -8.41
CA LEU A 116 13.72 -4.64 -9.66
C LEU A 116 14.04 -5.71 -10.71
N VAL A 117 13.31 -5.67 -11.83
CA VAL A 117 13.68 -6.37 -13.06
C VAL A 117 15.03 -5.81 -13.52
N ARG A 118 16.13 -6.51 -13.15
CA ARG A 118 17.50 -6.10 -13.48
C ARG A 118 17.81 -6.24 -14.96
N GLU A 119 17.17 -7.20 -15.60
CA GLU A 119 17.24 -7.42 -17.05
C GLU A 119 15.90 -7.11 -17.70
N PRO A 120 15.79 -6.02 -18.47
CA PRO A 120 14.56 -5.71 -19.18
C PRO A 120 14.18 -6.85 -20.11
N ASN A 121 12.93 -7.32 -20.04
CA ASN A 121 12.45 -8.36 -20.94
C ASN A 121 12.34 -7.79 -22.37
N LYS A 122 13.40 -7.98 -23.17
CA LYS A 122 13.53 -7.50 -24.56
C LYS A 122 12.39 -7.94 -25.49
N THR A 123 11.65 -9.01 -25.16
CA THR A 123 10.49 -9.45 -25.95
C THR A 123 9.30 -8.49 -25.88
N LEU A 124 9.24 -7.62 -24.87
CA LEU A 124 8.20 -6.60 -24.70
C LEU A 124 8.57 -5.26 -25.36
N TYR A 125 9.78 -5.14 -25.91
CA TYR A 125 10.25 -3.91 -26.55
C TYR A 125 9.97 -3.97 -28.05
N VAL A 126 9.41 -2.89 -28.58
CA VAL A 126 9.36 -2.66 -30.02
C VAL A 126 10.70 -2.07 -30.45
N ASP A 127 11.41 -2.75 -31.35
CA ASP A 127 12.65 -2.26 -31.94
C ASP A 127 12.35 -1.20 -33.02
N TRP A 128 12.64 0.05 -32.70
CA TRP A 128 12.45 1.20 -33.60
C TRP A 128 13.68 1.51 -34.45
N THR A 129 14.81 0.84 -34.24
CA THR A 129 16.06 1.07 -35.00
C THR A 129 15.91 1.03 -36.53
N PRO A 130 14.99 0.22 -37.11
CA PRO A 130 14.78 0.20 -38.56
C PRO A 130 13.95 1.36 -39.14
N TYR A 131 13.41 2.26 -38.31
CA TYR A 131 12.58 3.41 -38.72
C TYR A 131 13.24 4.73 -38.34
#